data_AF-A0A8J6LRK4-F1
#
_entry.id   AF-A0A8J6LRK4-F1
#
_cell.length_a   1.000
_cell.length_b   1.000
_cell.length_c   1.000
_cell.angle_alpha   90.00
_cell.angle_beta   90.00
_cell.angle_gamma   90.00
#
_symmetry.space_group_name_H-M   'P 1'
#
loop_
_entity.id
_entity.type
_entity.pdbx_description
1 polymer ?
#
loop_
_entity_poly.entity_id
_entity_poly.type
_entity_poly.pdbx_seq_one_letter_code
_entity_poly.pdbx_strand_id
1 'polypeptide(L)'
;MTFRRKKGKIVANFRPEEIIAIRTILTEVTDLIDDGDRSDPVIGRLFPDIYRDDPVESAELRQYTEDDLKKTKIESVGIVLDTLAEHTTLTYEQADAWLRALNDARLALGIRLGIHDDFDLETEYHKAAGSRATYISLYSYLSYLQDTLIEPLS
;
A
#
# COMPACT_ATOMS: atom_id res chain seq x y z
N MET A 1 4.46 3.36 -17.49
CA MET A 1 3.73 4.42 -16.77
C MET A 1 4.65 4.92 -15.67
N THR A 2 4.90 6.21 -15.53
CA THR A 2 5.92 6.73 -14.59
C THR A 2 5.49 8.11 -14.08
N PHE A 3 5.57 8.33 -12.76
CA PHE A 3 5.39 9.67 -12.20
C PHE A 3 6.52 10.59 -12.63
N ARG A 4 6.21 11.86 -12.88
CA ARG A 4 7.20 12.87 -13.25
C ARG A 4 6.86 14.24 -12.72
N ARG A 5 7.89 15.05 -12.45
CA ARG A 5 7.70 16.44 -12.02
C ARG A 5 7.35 17.34 -13.21
N LYS A 6 6.28 18.12 -13.10
CA LYS A 6 5.86 19.10 -14.09
C LYS A 6 5.34 20.36 -13.41
N LYS A 7 6.02 21.50 -13.60
CA LYS A 7 5.64 22.82 -13.04
C LYS A 7 5.33 22.79 -11.53
N GLY A 8 6.15 22.10 -10.74
CA GLY A 8 5.97 22.01 -9.28
C GLY A 8 4.88 21.05 -8.81
N LYS A 9 4.32 20.24 -9.70
CA LYS A 9 3.40 19.13 -9.40
C LYS A 9 4.01 17.80 -9.84
N ILE A 10 3.47 16.71 -9.32
CA ILE A 10 3.79 15.35 -9.75
C ILE A 10 2.64 14.86 -10.64
N VAL A 11 2.95 14.33 -11.83
CA VAL A 11 1.93 13.92 -12.80
C VAL A 11 2.17 12.51 -13.33
N ALA A 12 1.09 11.78 -13.61
CA ALA A 12 1.12 10.42 -14.18
C ALA A 12 -0.14 10.14 -15.01
N ASN A 13 -0.03 9.23 -16.00
CA ASN A 13 -1.13 8.84 -16.88
C ASN A 13 -1.56 7.37 -16.71
N PHE A 14 -2.66 7.11 -16.03
CA PHE A 14 -3.10 5.74 -15.74
C PHE A 14 -4.00 5.20 -16.84
N ARG A 15 -3.80 3.92 -17.17
CA ARG A 15 -4.72 3.17 -18.02
C ARG A 15 -5.95 2.74 -17.20
N PRO A 16 -7.12 2.55 -17.81
CA PRO A 16 -8.34 2.15 -17.08
C PRO A 16 -8.16 0.89 -16.22
N GLU A 17 -7.42 -0.11 -16.72
CA GLU A 17 -7.14 -1.34 -15.99
C GLU A 17 -6.26 -1.12 -14.75
N GLU A 18 -5.35 -0.14 -14.80
CA GLU A 18 -4.50 0.24 -13.67
C GLU A 18 -5.32 0.95 -12.59
N ILE A 19 -6.22 1.85 -13.01
CA ILE A 19 -7.15 2.54 -12.11
C ILE A 19 -8.02 1.52 -11.38
N ILE A 20 -8.60 0.57 -12.11
CA ILE A 20 -9.44 -0.48 -11.52
C ILE A 20 -8.63 -1.31 -10.53
N ALA A 21 -7.45 -1.79 -10.93
CA ALA A 21 -6.62 -2.62 -10.07
C ALA A 21 -6.20 -1.90 -8.77
N ILE A 22 -5.76 -0.64 -8.86
CA ILE A 22 -5.38 0.17 -7.69
C ILE A 22 -6.59 0.43 -6.79
N ARG A 23 -7.75 0.78 -7.35
CA ARG A 23 -8.96 1.00 -6.55
C ARG A 23 -9.37 -0.27 -5.81
N THR A 24 -9.43 -1.40 -6.51
CA THR A 24 -9.81 -2.69 -5.90
C THR A 24 -8.93 -3.02 -4.71
N ILE A 25 -7.60 -2.98 -4.87
CA ILE A 25 -6.71 -3.36 -3.77
C ILE A 25 -6.73 -2.38 -2.61
N LEU A 26 -6.86 -1.08 -2.88
CA LEU A 26 -6.95 -0.09 -1.82
C LEU A 26 -8.27 -0.18 -1.05
N THR A 27 -9.37 -0.52 -1.72
CA THR A 27 -10.62 -0.86 -1.04
C THR A 27 -10.46 -2.11 -0.19
N GLU A 28 -9.89 -3.21 -0.73
CA GLU A 28 -9.64 -4.43 0.04
C GLU A 28 -8.76 -4.18 1.29
N VAL A 29 -7.75 -3.33 1.17
CA VAL A 29 -6.88 -2.94 2.29
C VAL A 29 -7.64 -2.08 3.31
N THR A 30 -8.53 -1.21 2.85
CA THR A 30 -9.36 -0.38 3.75
C THR A 30 -10.34 -1.24 4.52
N ASP A 31 -11.05 -2.15 3.84
CA ASP A 31 -11.97 -3.10 4.48
C ASP A 31 -11.23 -3.97 5.51
N LEU A 32 -10.00 -4.41 5.18
CA LEU A 32 -9.15 -5.13 6.12
C LEU A 32 -8.77 -4.28 7.33
N ILE A 33 -8.41 -3.02 7.14
CA ILE A 33 -8.09 -2.09 8.25
C ILE A 33 -9.35 -1.82 9.11
N ASP A 34 -10.52 -1.78 8.48
CA ASP A 34 -11.78 -1.50 9.17
C ASP A 34 -12.27 -2.68 10.01
N ASP A 35 -12.28 -3.88 9.44
CA ASP A 35 -12.90 -5.07 10.01
C ASP A 35 -11.90 -6.09 10.58
N GLY A 36 -10.61 -5.96 10.24
CA GLY A 36 -9.57 -6.93 10.59
C GLY A 36 -9.22 -6.92 12.08
N ASP A 37 -8.84 -8.10 12.57
CA ASP A 37 -8.36 -8.28 13.94
C ASP A 37 -6.85 -8.59 14.00
N ARG A 38 -6.26 -8.48 15.19
CA ARG A 38 -4.81 -8.67 15.42
C ARG A 38 -4.32 -10.11 15.23
N SER A 39 -5.22 -11.10 15.12
CA SER A 39 -4.84 -12.47 14.74
C SER A 39 -4.49 -12.56 13.25
N ASP A 40 -4.91 -11.56 12.46
CA ASP A 40 -4.49 -11.41 11.08
C ASP A 40 -3.04 -10.91 10.99
N PRO A 41 -2.13 -11.66 10.33
CA PRO A 41 -0.73 -11.26 10.20
C PRO A 41 -0.54 -9.94 9.43
N VAL A 42 -1.48 -9.56 8.55
CA VAL A 42 -1.43 -8.26 7.86
C VAL A 42 -1.69 -7.13 8.84
N ILE A 43 -2.69 -7.26 9.73
CA ILE A 43 -2.98 -6.26 10.76
C ILE A 43 -1.79 -6.09 11.69
N GLY A 44 -1.21 -7.21 12.16
CA GLY A 44 0.02 -7.16 12.95
C GLY A 44 1.18 -6.45 12.26
N ARG A 45 1.28 -6.55 10.92
CA ARG A 45 2.33 -5.87 10.15
C ARG A 45 2.04 -4.39 9.89
N LEU A 46 0.79 -4.03 9.63
CA LEU A 46 0.35 -2.65 9.37
C LEU A 46 0.30 -1.81 10.65
N PHE A 47 0.06 -2.44 11.80
CA PHE A 47 -0.01 -1.84 13.13
C PHE A 47 1.03 -2.50 14.05
N PRO A 48 2.34 -2.36 13.77
CA PRO A 48 3.37 -3.02 14.57
C PRO A 48 3.39 -2.53 16.01
N ASP A 49 3.84 -3.38 16.92
CA ASP A 49 4.06 -2.99 18.31
C ASP A 49 5.16 -1.92 18.42
N ILE A 50 4.90 -0.91 19.27
CA ILE A 50 5.82 0.20 19.52
C ILE A 50 7.08 -0.31 20.21
N TYR A 51 6.92 -1.20 21.19
CA TYR A 51 8.00 -1.86 21.91
C TYR A 51 7.96 -3.36 21.67
N ARG A 52 8.87 -3.88 20.84
CA ARG A 52 8.92 -5.31 20.51
C ARG A 52 9.19 -6.20 21.73
N ASP A 53 9.97 -5.69 22.68
CA ASP A 53 10.41 -6.44 23.85
C ASP A 53 9.53 -6.21 25.09
N ASP A 54 8.52 -5.32 24.99
CA ASP A 54 7.55 -5.06 26.06
C ASP A 54 6.10 -5.10 25.50
N PRO A 55 5.47 -6.29 25.48
CA PRO A 55 4.10 -6.44 24.99
C PRO A 55 3.05 -5.76 25.87
N VAL A 56 3.34 -5.55 27.16
CA VAL A 56 2.40 -4.94 28.12
C VAL A 56 2.35 -3.44 27.89
N GLU A 57 3.51 -2.78 27.85
CA GLU A 57 3.59 -1.34 27.56
C GLU A 57 3.09 -1.05 26.14
N SER A 58 3.41 -1.91 25.17
CA SER A 58 2.83 -1.81 23.82
C SER A 58 1.29 -1.89 23.84
N ALA A 59 0.69 -2.72 24.69
CA ALA A 59 -0.77 -2.81 24.82
C ALA A 59 -1.40 -1.51 25.34
N GLU A 60 -0.77 -0.90 26.34
CA GLU A 60 -1.24 0.35 26.90
C GLU A 60 -1.12 1.49 25.90
N LEU A 61 -0.05 1.55 25.10
CA LEU A 61 0.08 2.60 24.07
C LEU A 61 -0.86 2.38 22.88
N ARG A 62 -1.09 1.12 22.47
CA ARG A 62 -2.04 0.80 21.40
C ARG A 62 -3.41 1.41 21.64
N GLN A 63 -3.91 1.33 22.87
CA GLN A 63 -5.22 1.88 23.24
C GLN A 63 -5.34 3.39 23.00
N TYR A 64 -4.21 4.10 22.90
CA TYR A 64 -4.16 5.54 22.68
C TYR A 64 -3.80 5.92 21.24
N THR A 65 -3.08 5.08 20.49
CA THR A 65 -2.50 5.46 19.18
C THR A 65 -3.08 4.73 17.98
N GLU A 66 -3.71 3.56 18.17
CA GLU A 66 -4.13 2.71 17.05
C GLU A 66 -5.25 3.34 16.23
N ASP A 67 -6.20 4.01 16.88
CA ASP A 67 -7.30 4.72 16.20
C ASP A 67 -6.78 5.87 15.32
N ASP A 68 -5.83 6.67 15.82
CA ASP A 68 -5.22 7.76 15.06
C ASP A 68 -4.40 7.22 13.87
N LEU A 69 -3.69 6.10 14.07
CA LEU A 69 -2.95 5.44 13.01
C LEU A 69 -3.89 4.88 11.94
N LYS A 70 -5.00 4.25 12.35
CA LYS A 70 -6.05 3.73 11.45
C LYS A 70 -6.64 4.86 10.62
N LYS A 71 -7.02 5.96 11.27
CA LYS A 71 -7.53 7.16 10.60
C LYS A 71 -6.53 7.70 9.56
N THR A 72 -5.25 7.81 9.92
CA THR A 72 -4.19 8.30 9.00
C THR A 72 -4.04 7.40 7.77
N LYS A 73 -4.14 6.07 7.94
CA LYS A 73 -4.07 5.11 6.83
C LYS A 73 -5.29 5.24 5.91
N ILE A 74 -6.50 5.31 6.47
CA ILE A 74 -7.75 5.49 5.72
C ILE A 74 -7.75 6.82 4.96
N GLU A 75 -7.31 7.92 5.59
CA GLU A 75 -7.17 9.23 4.95
C GLU A 75 -6.18 9.17 3.78
N SER A 76 -5.05 8.47 3.94
CA SER A 76 -4.08 8.29 2.86
C SER A 76 -4.69 7.54 1.67
N VAL A 77 -5.46 6.49 1.93
CA VAL A 77 -6.19 5.76 0.88
C VAL A 77 -7.23 6.66 0.21
N GLY A 78 -8.02 7.41 0.99
CA GLY A 78 -9.01 8.35 0.48
C GLY A 78 -8.39 9.36 -0.49
N ILE A 79 -7.24 9.94 -0.15
CA ILE A 79 -6.50 10.85 -1.04
C ILE A 79 -6.13 10.17 -2.36
N VAL A 80 -5.68 8.91 -2.34
CA VAL A 80 -5.40 8.17 -3.58
C VAL A 80 -6.68 7.99 -4.40
N LEU A 81 -7.76 7.54 -3.79
CA LEU A 81 -9.03 7.29 -4.47
C LEU A 81 -9.64 8.57 -5.07
N ASP A 82 -9.46 9.72 -4.43
CA ASP A 82 -9.96 11.02 -4.91
C ASP A 82 -9.12 11.58 -6.06
N THR A 83 -7.82 11.29 -6.09
CA THR A 83 -6.89 11.86 -7.07
C THR A 83 -6.56 10.93 -8.23
N LEU A 84 -6.78 9.62 -8.10
CA LEU A 84 -6.52 8.60 -9.11
C LEU A 84 -7.50 8.72 -10.28
N ALA A 85 -6.98 9.23 -11.40
CA ALA A 85 -7.66 9.36 -12.68
C ALA A 85 -6.69 9.09 -13.85
N GLU A 86 -7.22 9.00 -15.08
CA GLU A 86 -6.41 8.79 -16.29
C GLU A 86 -5.29 9.84 -16.41
N HIS A 87 -5.55 11.07 -15.98
CA HIS A 87 -4.56 12.14 -15.86
C HIS A 87 -4.45 12.61 -14.41
N THR A 88 -3.59 11.94 -13.65
CA THR A 88 -3.39 12.25 -12.22
C THR A 88 -2.38 13.38 -12.06
N THR A 89 -2.72 14.37 -11.25
CA THR A 89 -1.83 15.49 -10.87
C THR A 89 -1.87 15.66 -9.36
N LEU A 90 -0.71 15.56 -8.71
CA LEU A 90 -0.55 15.56 -7.27
C LEU A 90 0.27 16.76 -6.80
N THR A 91 -0.12 17.28 -5.64
CA THR A 91 0.77 18.05 -4.75
C THR A 91 1.80 17.12 -4.10
N TYR A 92 2.81 17.70 -3.45
CA TYR A 92 3.79 16.95 -2.67
C TYR A 92 3.13 16.17 -1.52
N GLU A 93 2.23 16.82 -0.78
CA GLU A 93 1.49 16.20 0.32
C GLU A 93 0.62 15.03 -0.15
N GLN A 94 -0.05 15.18 -1.30
CA GLN A 94 -0.80 14.07 -1.90
C GLN A 94 0.13 12.95 -2.36
N ALA A 95 1.30 13.26 -2.89
CA ALA A 95 2.28 12.25 -3.27
C ALA A 95 2.82 11.46 -2.05
N ASP A 96 3.01 12.12 -0.90
CA ASP A 96 3.37 11.44 0.36
C ASP A 96 2.24 10.53 0.84
N ALA A 97 0.98 10.96 0.74
CA ALA A 97 -0.17 10.11 1.04
C ALA A 97 -0.25 8.89 0.11
N TRP A 98 0.03 9.08 -1.18
CA TRP A 98 0.15 7.98 -2.15
C TRP A 98 1.25 6.99 -1.76
N LEU A 99 2.44 7.45 -1.37
CA LEU A 99 3.51 6.56 -0.92
C LEU A 99 3.10 5.71 0.29
N ARG A 100 2.40 6.32 1.27
CA ARG A 100 1.91 5.60 2.46
C ARG A 100 0.90 4.52 2.09
N ALA A 101 -0.11 4.88 1.30
CA ALA A 101 -1.16 3.95 0.88
C ALA A 101 -0.62 2.81 -0.01
N LEU A 102 0.26 3.12 -0.96
CA LEU A 102 0.91 2.09 -1.80
C LEU A 102 1.77 1.15 -0.98
N ASN A 103 2.50 1.67 0.01
CA ASN A 103 3.31 0.85 0.91
C ASN A 103 2.44 -0.10 1.75
N ASP A 104 1.33 0.39 2.31
CA ASP A 104 0.41 -0.44 3.11
C ASP A 104 -0.22 -1.55 2.25
N ALA A 105 -0.65 -1.24 1.02
CA ALA A 105 -1.16 -2.24 0.09
C ALA A 105 -0.09 -3.27 -0.30
N ARG A 106 1.14 -2.82 -0.56
CA ARG A 106 2.28 -3.70 -0.86
C ARG A 106 2.60 -4.64 0.30
N LEU A 107 2.60 -4.13 1.54
CA LEU A 107 2.79 -4.94 2.75
C LEU A 107 1.68 -5.97 2.92
N ALA A 108 0.42 -5.58 2.75
CA ALA A 108 -0.72 -6.48 2.84
C ALA A 108 -0.62 -7.62 1.82
N LEU A 109 -0.35 -7.29 0.56
CA LEU A 109 -0.13 -8.28 -0.50
C LEU A 109 1.06 -9.19 -0.21
N GLY A 110 2.19 -8.62 0.22
CA GLY A 110 3.41 -9.38 0.52
C GLY A 110 3.19 -10.44 1.59
N ILE A 111 2.50 -10.09 2.69
CA ILE A 111 2.16 -11.03 3.75
C ILE A 111 1.21 -12.13 3.25
N ARG A 112 0.17 -11.79 2.48
CA ARG A 112 -0.77 -12.77 1.92
C ARG A 112 -0.14 -13.71 0.91
N LEU A 113 0.81 -13.21 0.13
CA LEU A 113 1.56 -14.00 -0.85
C LEU A 113 2.62 -14.90 -0.19
N GLY A 114 2.98 -14.61 1.07
CA GLY A 114 4.07 -15.27 1.78
C GLY A 114 5.44 -14.82 1.28
N ILE A 115 5.59 -13.55 0.90
CA ILE A 115 6.87 -13.01 0.43
C ILE A 115 7.83 -12.88 1.62
N HIS A 116 8.96 -13.57 1.52
CA HIS A 116 10.08 -13.58 2.47
C HIS A 116 11.41 -13.44 1.70
N ASP A 117 12.55 -13.42 2.40
CA ASP A 117 13.86 -13.06 1.79
C ASP A 117 14.29 -13.97 0.62
N ASP A 118 13.92 -15.24 0.64
CA ASP A 118 14.16 -16.22 -0.44
C ASP A 118 13.03 -16.29 -1.50
N PHE A 119 12.08 -15.35 -1.49
CA PHE A 119 11.00 -15.30 -2.46
C PHE A 119 11.48 -14.75 -3.81
N ASP A 120 11.57 -15.62 -4.82
CA ASP A 120 11.83 -15.24 -6.21
C ASP A 120 10.51 -14.92 -6.92
N LEU A 121 10.26 -13.62 -7.15
CA LEU A 121 9.05 -13.12 -7.81
C LEU A 121 8.85 -13.68 -9.22
N GLU A 122 9.91 -13.82 -10.02
CA GLU A 122 9.81 -14.26 -11.41
C GLU A 122 9.47 -15.77 -11.45
N THR A 123 10.22 -16.56 -10.68
CA THR A 123 10.00 -18.00 -10.55
C THR A 123 8.60 -18.29 -10.01
N GLU A 124 8.16 -17.59 -8.97
CA GLU A 124 6.84 -17.80 -8.37
C GLU A 124 5.70 -17.33 -9.28
N TYR A 125 5.89 -16.24 -10.04
CA TYR A 125 4.93 -15.81 -11.04
C TYR A 125 4.73 -16.87 -12.14
N HIS A 126 5.82 -17.45 -12.66
CA HIS A 126 5.74 -18.48 -13.70
C HIS A 126 5.07 -19.78 -13.25
N LYS A 127 5.15 -20.11 -11.95
CA LYS A 127 4.45 -21.26 -11.36
C LYS A 127 3.00 -20.98 -10.99
N ALA A 128 2.65 -19.70 -10.79
CA ALA A 128 1.34 -19.31 -10.31
C ALA A 128 0.26 -19.41 -11.42
N ALA A 129 -0.97 -19.69 -10.98
CA ALA A 129 -2.15 -19.66 -11.84
C ALA A 129 -3.30 -18.95 -11.11
N GLY A 130 -4.29 -18.49 -11.88
CA GLY A 130 -5.47 -17.82 -11.34
C GLY A 130 -5.12 -16.58 -10.51
N SER A 131 -5.81 -16.42 -9.38
CA SER A 131 -5.70 -15.23 -8.51
C SER A 131 -4.28 -15.02 -7.96
N ARG A 132 -3.50 -16.07 -7.72
CA ARG A 132 -2.12 -15.94 -7.20
C ARG A 132 -1.22 -15.19 -8.20
N ALA A 133 -1.30 -15.52 -9.48
CA ALA A 133 -0.53 -14.83 -10.53
C ALA A 133 -0.92 -13.35 -10.63
N THR A 134 -2.22 -13.06 -10.47
CA THR A 134 -2.74 -11.68 -10.42
C THR A 134 -2.19 -10.91 -9.23
N TYR A 135 -2.21 -11.48 -8.02
CA TYR A 135 -1.69 -10.81 -6.83
C TYR A 135 -0.17 -10.61 -6.88
N ILE A 136 0.61 -11.55 -7.42
CA ILE A 136 2.05 -11.37 -7.66
C ILE A 136 2.29 -10.22 -8.65
N SER A 137 1.55 -10.20 -9.76
CA SER A 137 1.65 -9.13 -10.75
C SER A 137 1.30 -7.77 -10.15
N LEU A 138 0.27 -7.71 -9.30
CA LEU A 138 -0.14 -6.49 -8.63
C LEU A 138 0.91 -6.03 -7.62
N TYR A 139 1.45 -6.94 -6.81
CA TYR A 139 2.54 -6.62 -5.88
C TYR A 139 3.74 -6.01 -6.61
N SER A 140 4.18 -6.63 -7.72
CA SER A 140 5.27 -6.11 -8.55
C SER A 140 4.93 -4.76 -9.16
N TYR A 141 3.69 -4.58 -9.63
CA TYR A 141 3.22 -3.32 -10.19
C TYR A 141 3.19 -2.18 -9.17
N LEU A 142 2.66 -2.42 -7.96
CA LEU A 142 2.63 -1.42 -6.89
C LEU A 142 4.04 -1.05 -6.43
N SER A 143 4.96 -2.03 -6.38
CA SER A 143 6.38 -1.79 -6.07
C SER A 143 7.01 -0.87 -7.11
N TYR A 144 6.84 -1.18 -8.39
CA TYR A 144 7.30 -0.32 -9.48
C TYR A 144 6.67 1.09 -9.40
N LEU A 145 5.36 1.18 -9.17
CA LEU A 145 4.66 2.45 -9.08
C LEU A 145 5.21 3.32 -7.94
N GLN A 146 5.46 2.71 -6.77
CA GLN A 146 6.08 3.37 -5.62
C GLN A 146 7.47 3.90 -5.97
N ASP A 147 8.33 3.08 -6.61
CA ASP A 147 9.67 3.50 -7.01
C ASP A 147 9.64 4.71 -7.96
N THR A 148 8.72 4.70 -8.93
CA THR A 148 8.57 5.86 -9.85
C THR A 148 8.09 7.12 -9.16
N LEU A 149 7.41 7.03 -8.02
CA LEU A 149 6.92 8.17 -7.25
C LEU A 149 8.00 8.76 -6.34
N ILE A 150 8.95 7.94 -5.87
CA ILE A 150 10.07 8.39 -5.01
C ILE A 150 11.02 9.31 -5.77
N GLU A 151 11.32 9.00 -7.04
CA GLU A 151 12.24 9.77 -7.86
C GLU A 151 11.90 11.28 -7.94
N PRO A 152 10.66 11.70 -8.28
CA PRO A 152 10.31 13.13 -8.34
C PRO A 152 10.14 13.82 -6.96
N LEU A 153 10.18 13.07 -5.87
CA LEU A 153 10.14 13.58 -4.49
C LEU A 153 11.53 13.80 -3.89
N SER A 154 12.57 13.21 -4.49
CA SER A 154 13.97 13.41 -4.13
C SER A 154 14.52 14.73 -4.67
#